data_AF-A0AA36N561-F1
#
_entry.id   AF-A0AA36N561-F1
#
_cell.length_a   1.000
_cell.length_b   1.000
_cell.length_c   1.000
_cell.angle_alpha   90.00
_cell.angle_beta   90.00
_cell.angle_gamma   90.00
#
_symmetry.space_group_name_H-M   'P 1'
#
loop_
_entity.id
_entity.type
_entity.pdbx_description
1 polymer ?
#
loop_
_entity_poly.entity_id
_entity_poly.type
_entity_poly.pdbx_seq_one_letter_code
_entity_poly.pdbx_strand_id
1 'polypeptide(L)'
;MAYAVPRPVVEAFRKCPGPVLYLAGSFNPPHAGHLEALKSAAWQLRQRGHVEPPILVVAPKSDERLKKKMEGYGDTFMFPWSERVKLFQKLIQLEHCGEVHFDEAWRHFRGEATQIRRDTDRAFGALGCQIFRVMGEDRVRDHGLEDDPWVLSTPRSKLSSTGIRKLLALGDGDGESADELNALVGPKVARVYMQSFATL
;
A
#
# COMPACT_ATOMS: atom_id res chain seq x y z
N MET A 1 2.75 -22.56 -6.31
CA MET A 1 4.01 -22.13 -5.68
C MET A 1 3.68 -21.69 -4.26
N ALA A 2 4.38 -22.20 -3.24
CA ALA A 2 4.21 -21.72 -1.88
C ALA A 2 4.70 -20.27 -1.77
N TYR A 3 4.01 -19.44 -1.00
CA TYR A 3 4.45 -18.07 -0.76
C TYR A 3 5.78 -18.08 0.02
N ALA A 4 6.72 -17.22 -0.37
CA ALA A 4 7.99 -17.02 0.30
C ALA A 4 8.12 -15.56 0.73
N VAL A 5 8.58 -15.34 1.96
CA VAL A 5 8.82 -13.98 2.46
C VAL A 5 9.93 -13.33 1.61
N PRO A 6 9.74 -12.07 1.15
CA PRO A 6 10.75 -11.39 0.34
C PRO A 6 12.11 -11.35 1.04
N ARG A 7 13.18 -11.66 0.30
CA ARG A 7 14.55 -11.69 0.85
C ARG A 7 14.94 -10.42 1.61
N PRO A 8 14.65 -9.19 1.14
CA PRO A 8 14.95 -7.98 1.90
C PRO A 8 14.26 -7.93 3.28
N VAL A 9 13.04 -8.49 3.39
CA VAL A 9 12.30 -8.56 4.65
C VAL A 9 12.94 -9.57 5.60
N VAL A 10 13.39 -10.73 5.10
CA VAL A 10 14.14 -11.71 5.88
C VAL A 10 15.45 -11.10 6.42
N GLU A 11 16.16 -10.36 5.58
CA GLU A 11 17.41 -9.69 5.97
C GLU A 11 17.17 -8.57 6.99
N ALA A 12 16.11 -7.77 6.83
CA ALA A 12 15.72 -6.76 7.81
C ALA A 12 15.36 -7.38 9.16
N PHE A 13 14.56 -8.45 9.16
CA PHE A 13 14.16 -9.16 10.38
C PHE A 13 15.34 -9.79 11.12
N ARG A 14 16.33 -10.31 10.40
CA ARG A 14 17.55 -10.83 11.03
C ARG A 14 18.38 -9.74 11.72
N LYS A 15 18.36 -8.51 11.19
CA LYS A 15 19.09 -7.37 11.78
C LYS A 15 18.36 -6.77 12.98
N CYS A 16 17.04 -6.65 12.87
CA CYS A 16 16.19 -6.09 13.91
C CYS A 16 14.90 -6.93 13.98
N PRO A 17 14.87 -7.98 14.81
CA PRO A 17 13.67 -8.76 15.02
C PRO A 17 12.56 -7.87 15.57
N GLY A 18 11.42 -7.84 14.87
CA GLY A 18 10.31 -6.96 15.23
C GLY A 18 9.02 -7.35 14.52
N PRO A 19 7.89 -6.73 14.91
CA PRO A 19 6.62 -6.96 14.23
C PRO A 19 6.68 -6.46 12.79
N VAL A 20 5.92 -7.10 11.90
CA VAL A 20 5.79 -6.71 10.50
C VAL A 20 4.47 -5.97 10.31
N LEU A 21 4.52 -4.74 9.82
CA LEU A 21 3.34 -4.01 9.33
C LEU A 21 3.15 -4.29 7.85
N TYR A 22 2.05 -4.95 7.50
CA TYR A 22 1.81 -5.42 6.15
C TYR A 22 0.62 -4.67 5.52
N LEU A 23 0.91 -3.80 4.57
CA LEU A 23 -0.07 -2.98 3.85
C LEU A 23 -0.25 -3.49 2.41
N ALA A 24 -1.35 -4.18 2.16
CA ALA A 24 -1.70 -4.69 0.83
C ALA A 24 -2.75 -3.80 0.16
N GLY A 25 -2.58 -3.50 -1.13
CA GLY A 25 -3.47 -2.55 -1.80
C GLY A 25 -3.31 -2.46 -3.30
N SER A 26 -4.24 -1.73 -3.94
CA SER A 26 -4.15 -1.40 -5.37
C SER A 26 -3.04 -0.37 -5.63
N PHE A 27 -2.94 0.65 -4.77
CA PHE A 27 -1.97 1.76 -4.90
C PHE A 27 -1.94 2.37 -6.31
N ASN A 28 -3.10 2.80 -6.81
CA ASN A 28 -3.25 3.25 -8.19
C ASN A 28 -3.79 4.70 -8.26
N PRO A 29 -2.99 5.75 -8.01
CA PRO A 29 -1.60 5.72 -7.53
C PRO A 29 -1.50 5.61 -5.99
N PRO A 30 -0.31 5.31 -5.44
CA PRO A 30 -0.05 5.46 -4.01
C PRO A 30 0.00 6.93 -3.61
N HIS A 31 -0.61 7.34 -2.49
CA HIS A 31 -0.61 8.70 -1.95
C HIS A 31 -0.26 8.75 -0.46
N ALA A 32 -0.03 9.96 0.09
CA ALA A 32 0.39 10.18 1.47
C ALA A 32 -0.50 9.49 2.51
N GLY A 33 -1.81 9.39 2.26
CA GLY A 33 -2.73 8.62 3.11
C GLY A 33 -2.31 7.16 3.39
N HIS A 34 -1.62 6.49 2.46
CA HIS A 34 -1.09 5.13 2.70
C HIS A 34 0.09 5.12 3.67
N LEU A 35 0.93 6.17 3.63
CA LEU A 35 2.06 6.32 4.54
C LEU A 35 1.57 6.70 5.94
N GLU A 36 0.56 7.58 6.02
CA GLU A 36 -0.09 7.89 7.30
C GLU A 36 -0.77 6.66 7.93
N ALA A 37 -1.32 5.75 7.12
CA ALA A 37 -1.83 4.47 7.61
C ALA A 37 -0.70 3.63 8.25
N LEU A 38 0.48 3.54 7.62
CA LEU A 38 1.63 2.83 8.21
C LEU A 38 2.11 3.50 9.50
N LYS A 39 2.19 4.83 9.55
CA LYS A 39 2.58 5.59 10.76
C LYS A 39 1.58 5.37 11.89
N SER A 40 0.28 5.45 11.59
CA SER A 40 -0.80 5.19 12.56
C SER A 40 -0.72 3.76 13.10
N ALA A 41 -0.53 2.77 12.23
CA ALA A 41 -0.37 1.38 12.64
C ALA A 41 0.88 1.15 13.51
N ALA A 42 2.01 1.78 13.17
CA ALA A 42 3.22 1.73 14.00
C ALA A 42 3.01 2.35 15.39
N TRP A 43 2.28 3.46 15.46
CA TRP A 43 1.90 4.05 16.74
C TRP A 43 1.00 3.13 17.57
N GLN A 44 0.01 2.49 16.94
CA GLN A 44 -0.86 1.51 17.60
C GLN A 44 -0.08 0.32 18.17
N LEU A 45 0.92 -0.21 17.43
CA LEU A 45 1.78 -1.28 17.94
C LEU A 45 2.56 -0.85 19.19
N ARG A 46 3.08 0.37 19.22
CA ARG A 46 3.74 0.91 20.41
C ARG A 46 2.79 1.00 21.61
N GLN A 47 1.54 1.42 21.39
CA GLN A 47 0.51 1.42 22.45
C GLN A 47 0.18 0.01 22.96
N ARG A 48 0.36 -1.02 22.11
CA ARG A 48 0.21 -2.44 22.47
C ARG A 48 1.47 -3.03 23.12
N GLY A 49 2.49 -2.23 23.42
CA GLY A 49 3.71 -2.67 24.10
C GLY A 49 4.82 -3.19 23.17
N HIS A 50 4.66 -3.09 21.85
CA HIS A 50 5.76 -3.39 20.93
C HIS A 50 6.76 -2.23 20.92
N VAL A 51 7.90 -2.41 21.59
CA VAL A 51 8.96 -1.40 21.71
C VAL A 51 9.86 -1.30 20.47
N GLU A 52 10.03 -2.42 19.77
CA GLU A 52 10.87 -2.48 18.58
C GLU A 52 10.22 -1.80 17.37
N PRO A 53 11.01 -1.14 16.50
CA PRO A 53 10.48 -0.55 15.29
C PRO A 53 9.93 -1.64 14.36
N PRO A 54 8.71 -1.49 13.82
CA PRO A 54 8.16 -2.47 12.92
C PRO A 54 8.86 -2.46 11.56
N ILE A 55 8.93 -3.63 10.93
CA ILE A 55 9.33 -3.77 9.54
C ILE A 55 8.12 -3.43 8.66
N LEU A 56 8.28 -2.46 7.77
CA LEU A 56 7.20 -2.00 6.90
C LEU A 56 7.23 -2.78 5.58
N VAL A 57 6.12 -3.45 5.26
CA VAL A 57 5.96 -4.22 4.02
C VAL A 57 4.75 -3.70 3.25
N VAL A 58 4.98 -3.30 2.00
CA VAL A 58 3.94 -2.89 1.06
C VAL A 58 3.78 -3.95 -0.01
N ALA A 59 2.54 -4.37 -0.26
CA ALA A 59 2.21 -5.44 -1.20
C ALA A 59 1.23 -4.96 -2.29
N PRO A 60 1.73 -4.35 -3.38
CA PRO A 60 0.87 -3.90 -4.47
C PRO A 60 0.26 -5.09 -5.21
N LYS A 61 -1.08 -5.09 -5.36
CA LYS A 61 -1.82 -6.09 -6.14
C LYS A 61 -1.26 -6.24 -7.55
N SER A 62 -1.37 -7.45 -8.12
CA SER A 62 -1.01 -7.70 -9.53
C SER A 62 -1.84 -6.84 -10.49
N ASP A 63 -1.31 -6.63 -11.70
CA ASP A 63 -2.01 -5.87 -12.75
C ASP A 63 -3.28 -6.58 -13.20
N GLU A 64 -3.29 -7.91 -13.26
CA GLU A 64 -4.49 -8.67 -13.63
C GLU A 64 -5.59 -8.53 -12.59
N ARG A 65 -5.24 -8.58 -11.30
CA ARG A 65 -6.19 -8.40 -10.19
C ARG A 65 -6.68 -6.96 -10.11
N LEU A 66 -5.80 -5.99 -10.38
CA LEU A 66 -6.19 -4.60 -10.45
C LEU A 66 -7.13 -4.37 -11.64
N LYS A 67 -6.78 -4.86 -12.83
CA LYS A 67 -7.61 -4.75 -14.04
C LYS A 67 -9.04 -5.26 -13.82
N LYS A 68 -9.19 -6.48 -13.30
CA LYS A 68 -10.52 -7.03 -12.95
C LYS A 68 -11.30 -6.14 -11.98
N LYS A 69 -10.61 -5.54 -11.01
CA LYS A 69 -11.21 -4.59 -10.08
C LYS A 69 -11.67 -3.32 -10.82
N MET A 70 -10.83 -2.77 -11.69
CA MET A 70 -11.10 -1.52 -12.42
C MET A 70 -12.23 -1.67 -13.45
N GLU A 71 -12.32 -2.83 -14.12
CA GLU A 71 -13.43 -3.17 -15.02
C GLU A 71 -14.79 -3.05 -14.32
N GLY A 72 -14.86 -3.40 -13.03
CA GLY A 72 -16.08 -3.24 -12.22
C GLY A 72 -16.41 -1.80 -11.80
N TYR A 73 -15.46 -0.85 -11.92
CA TYR A 73 -15.65 0.55 -11.53
C TYR A 73 -15.81 1.51 -12.70
N GLY A 74 -15.58 1.07 -13.94
CA GLY A 74 -15.60 1.94 -15.12
C GLY A 74 -14.48 3.00 -15.13
N ASP A 75 -13.42 2.79 -14.33
CA ASP A 75 -12.25 3.68 -14.31
C ASP A 75 -11.42 3.52 -15.58
N THR A 76 -10.89 4.65 -16.09
CA THR A 76 -10.32 4.75 -17.44
C THR A 76 -8.88 4.28 -17.58
N PHE A 77 -8.09 4.25 -16.50
CA PHE A 77 -6.69 3.82 -16.58
C PHE A 77 -6.15 3.18 -15.30
N MET A 78 -5.04 2.45 -15.44
CA MET A 78 -4.26 1.95 -14.32
C MET A 78 -2.76 2.09 -14.60
N PHE A 79 -2.01 2.45 -13.57
CA PHE A 79 -0.57 2.37 -13.60
C PHE A 79 -0.13 0.88 -13.54
N PRO A 80 0.76 0.43 -14.43
CA PRO A 80 1.38 -0.89 -14.33
C PRO A 80 2.03 -1.11 -12.96
N TRP A 81 2.18 -2.36 -12.54
CA TRP A 81 2.68 -2.71 -11.21
C TRP A 81 4.04 -2.06 -10.91
N SER A 82 4.96 -2.12 -11.89
CA SER A 82 6.29 -1.53 -11.77
C SER A 82 6.23 -0.02 -11.56
N GLU A 83 5.30 0.65 -12.25
CA GLU A 83 5.11 2.10 -12.11
C GLU A 83 4.49 2.45 -10.76
N ARG A 84 3.52 1.66 -10.27
CA ARG A 84 2.98 1.82 -8.91
C ARG A 84 4.05 1.67 -7.82
N VAL A 85 4.98 0.73 -7.99
CA VAL A 85 6.13 0.58 -7.06
C VAL A 85 7.03 1.80 -7.12
N LYS A 86 7.43 2.28 -8.31
CA LYS A 86 8.26 3.49 -8.46
C LYS A 86 7.59 4.72 -7.84
N LEU A 87 6.30 4.92 -8.11
CA LEU A 87 5.51 6.01 -7.53
C LEU A 87 5.52 5.94 -6.00
N PHE A 88 5.37 4.74 -5.43
CA PHE A 88 5.40 4.54 -3.98
C PHE A 88 6.79 4.84 -3.40
N GLN A 89 7.85 4.34 -4.03
CA GLN A 89 9.24 4.63 -3.65
C GLN A 89 9.53 6.13 -3.68
N LYS A 90 9.05 6.84 -4.71
CA LYS A 90 9.21 8.29 -4.82
C LYS A 90 8.45 9.03 -3.72
N LEU A 91 7.24 8.58 -3.41
CA LEU A 91 6.45 9.11 -2.30
C LEU A 91 7.16 8.90 -0.95
N ILE A 92 7.72 7.72 -0.69
CA ILE A 92 8.50 7.43 0.54
C ILE A 92 9.68 8.41 0.67
N GLN A 93 10.41 8.66 -0.43
CA GLN A 93 11.52 9.61 -0.45
C GLN A 93 11.07 11.04 -0.14
N LEU A 94 9.94 11.48 -0.71
CA LEU A 94 9.42 12.84 -0.53
C LEU A 94 8.85 13.07 0.88
N GLU A 95 8.23 12.04 1.46
CA GLU A 95 7.58 12.09 2.78
C GLU A 95 8.50 11.62 3.92
N HIS A 96 9.78 11.36 3.62
CA HIS A 96 10.80 10.89 4.57
C HIS A 96 10.33 9.72 5.45
N CYS A 97 9.56 8.80 4.86
CA CYS A 97 9.19 7.57 5.56
C CYS A 97 10.43 6.65 5.59
N GLY A 98 10.60 5.92 6.70
CA GLY A 98 11.71 5.00 6.88
C GLY A 98 11.76 3.88 5.83
N GLU A 99 12.59 2.87 6.07
CA GLU A 99 12.72 1.77 5.12
C GLU A 99 11.39 1.01 4.94
N VAL A 100 10.95 0.87 3.69
CA VAL A 100 9.77 0.11 3.29
C VAL A 100 10.18 -0.94 2.29
N HIS A 101 9.81 -2.19 2.57
CA HIS A 101 10.06 -3.31 1.69
C HIS A 101 8.84 -3.60 0.82
N PHE A 102 9.07 -4.01 -0.42
CA PHE A 102 8.01 -4.39 -1.34
C PHE A 102 7.89 -5.90 -1.46
N ASP A 103 6.67 -6.41 -1.34
CA ASP A 103 6.38 -7.81 -1.57
C ASP A 103 6.06 -8.06 -3.05
N GLU A 104 7.10 -8.50 -3.78
CA GLU A 104 6.98 -8.89 -5.18
C GLU A 104 6.34 -10.27 -5.37
N ALA A 105 6.31 -11.13 -4.35
CA ALA A 105 5.62 -12.41 -4.48
C ALA A 105 4.10 -12.21 -4.57
N TRP A 106 3.58 -11.14 -3.94
CA TRP A 106 2.16 -10.80 -3.95
C TRP A 106 1.58 -10.57 -5.36
N ARG A 107 2.36 -10.03 -6.32
CA ARG A 107 1.88 -9.85 -7.71
C ARG A 107 1.69 -11.16 -8.46
N HIS A 108 2.31 -12.25 -8.02
CA HIS A 108 2.19 -13.55 -8.69
C HIS A 108 1.06 -14.41 -8.09
N PHE A 109 0.42 -13.93 -7.03
CA PHE A 109 -0.60 -14.69 -6.34
C PHE A 109 -1.94 -14.69 -7.09
N ARG A 110 -2.44 -15.88 -7.42
CA ARG A 110 -3.66 -16.08 -8.21
C ARG A 110 -4.90 -16.52 -7.40
N GLY A 111 -4.77 -16.73 -6.09
CA GLY A 111 -5.88 -17.16 -5.23
C GLY A 111 -6.64 -16.02 -4.53
N GLU A 112 -7.64 -16.42 -3.75
CA GLU A 112 -8.49 -15.52 -2.96
C GLU A 112 -7.72 -14.77 -1.86
N ALA A 113 -8.26 -13.63 -1.41
CA ALA A 113 -7.63 -12.81 -0.37
C ALA A 113 -7.37 -13.59 0.94
N THR A 114 -8.30 -14.47 1.32
CA THR A 114 -8.18 -15.37 2.49
C THR A 114 -7.04 -16.36 2.33
N GLN A 115 -6.86 -16.90 1.13
CA GLN A 115 -5.76 -17.82 0.82
C GLN A 115 -4.41 -17.10 0.92
N ILE A 116 -4.33 -15.87 0.41
CA ILE A 116 -3.10 -15.09 0.52
C ILE A 116 -2.76 -14.80 1.97
N ARG A 117 -3.76 -14.39 2.76
CA ARG A 117 -3.58 -14.12 4.19
C ARG A 117 -3.00 -15.34 4.89
N ARG A 118 -3.59 -16.51 4.71
CA ARG A 118 -3.10 -17.77 5.31
C ARG A 118 -1.66 -18.09 4.91
N ASP A 119 -1.32 -17.93 3.63
CA ASP A 119 0.00 -18.33 3.13
C ASP A 119 1.09 -17.35 3.57
N THR A 120 0.77 -16.05 3.62
CA THR A 120 1.66 -15.03 4.19
C THR A 120 1.80 -15.21 5.70
N ASP A 121 0.72 -15.40 6.47
CA ASP A 121 0.77 -15.64 7.92
C ASP A 121 1.62 -16.88 8.24
N ARG A 122 1.48 -17.97 7.48
CA ARG A 122 2.30 -19.17 7.63
C ARG A 122 3.78 -18.89 7.37
N ALA A 123 4.11 -18.20 6.29
CA ALA A 123 5.50 -17.96 5.91
C ALA A 123 6.22 -16.99 6.85
N PHE A 124 5.53 -15.93 7.29
CA PHE A 124 6.05 -15.02 8.32
C PHE A 124 6.14 -15.71 9.68
N GLY A 125 5.13 -16.51 10.06
CA GLY A 125 5.16 -17.29 11.29
C GLY A 125 6.29 -18.32 11.34
N ALA A 126 6.66 -18.93 10.21
CA ALA A 126 7.82 -19.82 10.11
C ALA A 126 9.16 -19.11 10.35
N LEU A 127 9.22 -17.79 10.22
CA LEU A 127 10.37 -16.96 10.59
C LEU A 127 10.31 -16.47 12.04
N GLY A 128 9.24 -16.78 12.78
CA GLY A 128 8.97 -16.22 14.11
C GLY A 128 8.48 -14.76 14.07
N CYS A 129 8.06 -14.25 12.91
CA CYS A 129 7.56 -12.88 12.77
C CYS A 129 6.08 -12.80 13.15
N GLN A 130 5.72 -11.79 13.94
CA GLN A 130 4.32 -11.37 14.11
C GLN A 130 3.93 -10.43 12.98
N ILE A 131 2.90 -10.77 12.21
CA ILE A 131 2.40 -9.96 11.10
C ILE A 131 1.11 -9.25 11.50
N PHE A 132 1.09 -7.93 11.32
CA PHE A 132 -0.06 -7.08 11.54
C PHE A 132 -0.51 -6.46 10.23
N ARG A 133 -1.76 -6.70 9.85
CA ARG A 133 -2.37 -6.16 8.62
C ARG A 133 -2.79 -4.73 8.86
N VAL A 134 -2.35 -3.83 7.99
CA VAL A 134 -2.81 -2.44 8.01
C VAL A 134 -3.98 -2.30 7.06
N MET A 135 -5.15 -1.91 7.58
CA MET A 135 -6.39 -1.84 6.81
C MET A 135 -7.17 -0.57 7.16
N GLY A 136 -7.86 0.02 6.18
CA GLY A 136 -8.80 1.10 6.43
C GLY A 136 -10.02 0.62 7.20
N GLU A 137 -10.56 1.46 8.09
CA GLU A 137 -11.77 1.17 8.89
C GLU A 137 -12.97 0.70 8.06
N ASP A 138 -13.12 1.21 6.84
CA ASP A 138 -14.14 0.76 5.89
C ASP A 138 -13.97 -0.74 5.58
N ARG A 139 -12.75 -1.15 5.24
CA ARG A 139 -12.43 -2.55 4.93
C ARG A 139 -12.48 -3.47 6.14
N VAL A 140 -12.10 -2.99 7.32
CA VAL A 140 -12.21 -3.79 8.54
C VAL A 140 -13.67 -4.16 8.79
N ARG A 141 -14.57 -3.18 8.74
CA ARG A 141 -16.02 -3.36 8.93
C ARG A 141 -16.68 -4.19 7.82
N ASP A 142 -16.36 -3.90 6.56
CA ASP A 142 -16.91 -4.65 5.42
C ASP A 142 -16.57 -6.16 5.47
N HIS A 143 -15.53 -6.53 6.22
CA HIS A 143 -15.04 -7.90 6.34
C HIS A 143 -15.21 -8.50 7.74
N GLY A 144 -15.81 -7.80 8.70
CA GLY A 144 -16.02 -8.30 10.06
C GLY A 144 -14.72 -8.58 10.82
N LEU A 145 -13.71 -7.70 10.68
CA LEU A 145 -12.37 -7.88 11.23
C LEU A 145 -12.09 -7.00 12.46
N GLU A 146 -13.11 -6.41 13.07
CA GLU A 146 -12.99 -5.46 14.18
C GLU A 146 -12.30 -6.06 15.41
N ASP A 147 -12.57 -7.34 15.69
CA ASP A 147 -12.03 -8.05 16.86
C ASP A 147 -10.74 -8.83 16.54
N ASP A 148 -10.20 -8.71 15.32
CA ASP A 148 -9.01 -9.44 14.92
C ASP A 148 -7.73 -8.77 15.49
N PRO A 149 -7.02 -9.42 16.43
CA PRO A 149 -5.88 -8.79 17.10
C PRO A 149 -4.70 -8.53 16.14
N TRP A 150 -4.66 -9.20 14.99
CA TRP A 150 -3.63 -9.05 13.96
C TRP A 150 -4.00 -8.01 12.90
N VAL A 151 -5.14 -7.33 13.05
CA VAL A 151 -5.56 -6.23 12.18
C VAL A 151 -5.41 -4.90 12.92
N LEU A 152 -4.78 -3.95 12.24
CA LEU A 152 -4.63 -2.57 12.69
C LEU A 152 -5.51 -1.71 11.79
N SER A 153 -6.64 -1.30 12.34
CA SER A 153 -7.58 -0.41 11.68
C SER A 153 -7.00 1.00 11.66
N THR A 154 -6.98 1.64 10.49
CA THR A 154 -6.48 3.00 10.32
C THR A 154 -7.59 3.93 9.84
N PRO A 155 -7.65 5.17 10.36
CA PRO A 155 -8.65 6.15 9.94
C PRO A 155 -8.65 6.36 8.44
N ARG A 156 -9.83 6.62 7.88
CA ARG A 156 -9.99 6.91 6.45
C ARG A 156 -9.22 8.19 6.09
N SER A 157 -8.31 8.09 5.14
CA SER A 157 -7.64 9.27 4.58
C SER A 157 -8.64 10.12 3.78
N LYS A 158 -8.50 11.45 3.88
CA LYS A 158 -9.19 12.39 2.98
C LYS A 158 -8.69 12.27 1.53
N LEU A 159 -7.49 11.73 1.33
CA LEU A 159 -6.93 11.46 0.02
C LEU A 159 -7.49 10.13 -0.52
N SER A 160 -7.92 10.14 -1.78
CA SER A 160 -8.36 8.92 -2.46
C SER A 160 -7.63 8.76 -3.79
N SER A 161 -7.16 7.54 -4.07
CA SER A 161 -6.53 7.24 -5.36
C SER A 161 -7.50 7.48 -6.52
N THR A 162 -8.81 7.27 -6.31
CA THR A 162 -9.84 7.55 -7.32
C THR A 162 -9.94 9.05 -7.63
N GLY A 163 -9.92 9.93 -6.62
CA GLY A 163 -9.90 11.37 -6.85
C GLY A 163 -8.66 11.82 -7.62
N ILE A 164 -7.49 11.29 -7.25
CA ILE A 164 -6.24 11.58 -7.97
C ILE A 164 -6.30 11.14 -9.43
N ARG A 165 -6.81 9.92 -9.71
CA ARG A 165 -6.97 9.44 -11.08
C ARG A 165 -7.91 10.33 -11.91
N LYS A 166 -9.01 10.80 -11.31
CA LYS A 166 -9.94 11.70 -12.01
C LYS A 166 -9.25 13.00 -12.43
N LEU A 167 -8.49 13.63 -11.52
CA LEU A 167 -7.75 14.85 -11.84
C LEU A 167 -6.68 14.61 -12.92
N LEU A 168 -5.98 13.48 -12.88
CA LEU A 168 -5.01 13.12 -13.91
C LEU A 168 -5.66 12.92 -15.29
N ALA A 169 -6.81 12.26 -15.34
CA ALA A 169 -7.52 12.03 -16.60
C ALA A 169 -8.12 13.31 -17.21
N LEU A 170 -8.42 14.32 -16.40
CA LEU A 170 -8.93 15.62 -16.84
C LEU A 170 -7.81 16.61 -17.23
N GLY A 171 -6.63 16.47 -16.63
CA GLY A 171 -5.50 17.41 -16.76
C GLY A 171 -4.76 17.40 -18.09
N ASP A 172 -5.14 16.57 -19.07
CA ASP A 172 -4.48 16.50 -20.39
C ASP A 172 -4.85 17.68 -21.33
N GLY A 173 -5.59 18.67 -20.83
CA GLY A 173 -5.95 19.88 -21.60
C GLY A 173 -6.51 21.07 -20.79
N ASP A 174 -6.65 20.95 -19.46
CA ASP A 174 -7.26 21.97 -18.61
C ASP A 174 -6.36 22.31 -17.42
N GLY A 175 -5.88 23.56 -17.37
CA GLY A 175 -4.96 24.05 -16.33
C GLY A 175 -5.54 23.97 -14.92
N GLU A 176 -6.87 24.01 -14.78
CA GLU A 176 -7.56 23.93 -13.48
C GLU A 176 -7.32 22.57 -12.78
N SER A 177 -7.30 21.48 -13.55
CA SER A 177 -7.08 20.13 -13.00
C SER A 177 -5.67 19.92 -12.44
N ALA A 178 -4.67 20.59 -13.03
CA ALA A 178 -3.29 20.55 -12.54
C ALA A 178 -3.15 21.30 -11.20
N ASP A 179 -3.81 22.44 -11.06
CA ASP A 179 -3.83 23.21 -9.82
C ASP A 179 -4.58 22.50 -8.70
N GLU A 180 -5.71 21.86 -9.01
CA GLU A 180 -6.43 21.01 -8.05
C GLU A 180 -5.58 19.81 -7.60
N LEU A 181 -4.86 19.16 -8.52
CA LEU A 181 -3.95 18.07 -8.17
C LEU A 181 -2.80 18.57 -7.29
N ASN A 182 -2.22 19.73 -7.62
CA ASN A 182 -1.18 20.36 -6.80
C ASN A 182 -1.70 20.69 -5.39
N ALA A 183 -2.92 21.21 -5.27
CA ALA A 183 -3.55 21.49 -3.98
C ALA A 183 -3.82 20.20 -3.18
N LEU A 184 -4.18 19.11 -3.87
CA LEU A 184 -4.54 17.85 -3.25
C LEU A 184 -3.33 17.08 -2.70
N VAL A 185 -2.24 16.97 -3.48
CA VAL A 185 -1.10 16.09 -3.13
C VAL A 185 0.23 16.84 -2.98
N GLY A 186 0.24 18.15 -3.20
CA GLY A 186 1.44 18.96 -3.22
C GLY A 186 2.16 18.92 -4.58
N PRO A 187 2.85 20.00 -4.97
CA PRO A 187 3.36 20.17 -6.33
C PRO A 187 4.45 19.16 -6.71
N LYS A 188 5.24 18.69 -5.74
CA LYS A 188 6.30 17.68 -5.99
C LYS A 188 5.70 16.33 -6.34
N VAL A 189 4.67 15.90 -5.61
CA VAL A 189 4.01 14.61 -5.82
C VAL A 189 3.13 14.67 -7.08
N ALA A 190 2.39 15.76 -7.27
CA ALA A 190 1.59 16.00 -8.47
C ALA A 190 2.45 15.89 -9.74
N ARG A 191 3.62 16.53 -9.78
CA ARG A 191 4.57 16.44 -10.90
C ARG A 191 4.97 15.00 -11.22
N VAL A 192 5.26 14.21 -10.19
CA VAL A 192 5.64 12.80 -10.37
C VAL A 192 4.49 12.00 -10.96
N TYR A 193 3.26 12.19 -10.48
CA TYR A 193 2.10 11.51 -11.04
C TYR A 193 1.83 11.90 -12.49
N MET A 194 1.90 13.18 -12.83
CA MET A 194 1.70 13.66 -14.19
C MET A 194 2.76 13.10 -15.14
N GLN A 195 4.03 13.05 -14.71
CA GLN A 195 5.11 12.45 -15.50
C GLN A 195 4.89 10.96 -15.75
N SER A 196 4.53 10.19 -14.72
CA SER A 196 4.21 8.76 -14.90
C SER A 196 2.95 8.55 -15.75
N PHE A 197 1.95 9.44 -15.61
CA PHE A 197 0.69 9.35 -16.36
C PHE A 197 0.89 9.60 -17.85
N ALA A 198 1.72 10.57 -18.23
CA ALA A 198 2.07 10.87 -19.61
C ALA A 198 2.82 9.73 -20.34
N THR A 199 3.25 8.67 -19.63
CA THR A 199 3.91 7.49 -20.22
C THR A 199 3.01 6.28 -20.38
N LEU A 200 1.73 6.38 -19.96
CA LEU A 200 0.74 5.30 -20.10
C LEU A 200 0.23 5.19 -21.54
#